data_AF-D5BBV2-F1
#
_entry.id   AF-D5BBV2-F1
#
_cell.length_a   1.000
_cell.length_b   1.000
_cell.length_c   1.000
_cell.angle_alpha   90.00
_cell.angle_beta   90.00
_cell.angle_gamma   90.00
#
_symmetry.space_group_name_H-M   'P 1'
#
loop_
_entity.id
_entity.type
_entity.pdbx_description
1 polymer ?
#
loop_
_entity_poly.entity_id
_entity_poly.type
_entity_poly.pdbx_seq_one_letter_code
_entity_poly.pdbx_strand_id
1 'polypeptide(L)'
;MAVASRFRPILMTALAMIAGMIPMALGLGDGGSQVAPLGQAVIGGLVFSTFTSLLVLPFMYSIAYANTQPKKVSLDPDDLHSKYYQKNLKS
;
A
#
# COMPACT_ATOMS: atom_id res chain seq x y z
N MET A 1 -14.91 0.58 -2.82
CA MET A 1 -14.02 -0.59 -3.00
C MET A 1 -12.71 -0.12 -3.66
N ALA A 2 -11.80 0.54 -2.92
CA ALA A 2 -10.59 1.19 -3.49
C ALA A 2 -9.26 0.66 -2.89
N VAL A 3 -9.36 -0.21 -1.90
CA VAL A 3 -8.22 -0.77 -1.17
C VAL A 3 -7.64 -1.99 -1.91
N ALA A 4 -8.50 -2.79 -2.57
CA ALA A 4 -8.09 -3.96 -3.36
C ALA A 4 -7.30 -3.63 -4.64
N SER A 5 -7.44 -2.43 -5.21
CA SER A 5 -6.72 -2.01 -6.42
C SER A 5 -5.24 -1.71 -6.15
N ARG A 6 -4.87 -1.35 -4.91
CA ARG A 6 -3.47 -1.10 -4.51
C ARG A 6 -2.76 -2.34 -4.01
N PHE A 7 -3.49 -3.31 -3.46
CA PHE A 7 -2.92 -4.58 -3.00
C PHE A 7 -2.45 -5.50 -4.12
N ARG A 8 -3.06 -5.40 -5.30
CA ARG A 8 -2.63 -6.14 -6.51
C ARG A 8 -1.14 -5.90 -6.84
N PRO A 9 -0.67 -4.64 -6.97
CA PRO A 9 0.76 -4.34 -7.15
C PRO A 9 1.69 -4.90 -6.06
N ILE A 10 1.31 -4.82 -4.78
CA ILE A 10 2.18 -5.24 -3.65
C ILE A 10 2.34 -6.76 -3.63
N LEU A 11 1.25 -7.50 -3.83
CA LEU A 11 1.32 -8.95 -3.96
C LEU A 11 2.12 -9.38 -5.20
N MET A 12 1.99 -8.65 -6.30
CA MET A 12 2.72 -8.93 -7.54
C MET A 12 4.24 -8.79 -7.35
N THR A 13 4.71 -7.74 -6.67
CA THR A 13 6.15 -7.56 -6.43
C THR A 13 6.70 -8.54 -5.40
N ALA A 14 5.95 -8.81 -4.32
CA ALA A 14 6.36 -9.79 -3.31
C ALA A 14 6.48 -11.20 -3.91
N LEU A 15 5.51 -11.64 -4.70
CA LEU A 15 5.54 -12.95 -5.36
C LEU A 15 6.71 -13.07 -6.35
N ALA A 16 6.97 -12.02 -7.14
CA ALA A 16 8.10 -12.02 -8.08
C ALA A 16 9.45 -12.13 -7.36
N MET A 17 9.61 -11.40 -6.25
CA MET A 17 10.85 -11.40 -5.46
C MET A 17 11.07 -12.73 -4.75
N ILE A 18 10.02 -13.31 -4.17
CA ILE A 18 10.06 -14.65 -3.57
C ILE A 18 10.40 -15.68 -4.66
N ALA A 19 9.72 -15.67 -5.80
CA ALA A 19 9.97 -16.60 -6.90
C ALA A 19 11.43 -16.55 -7.41
N GLY A 20 12.02 -15.36 -7.53
CA GLY A 20 13.42 -15.20 -7.91
C GLY A 20 14.43 -15.69 -6.86
N MET A 21 14.05 -15.69 -5.59
CA MET A 21 14.92 -16.13 -4.48
C MET A 21 14.73 -17.59 -4.09
N ILE A 22 13.64 -18.26 -4.50
CA ILE A 22 13.42 -19.71 -4.28
C ILE A 22 14.64 -20.57 -4.67
N PRO A 23 15.22 -20.47 -5.89
CA PRO A 23 16.37 -21.30 -6.25
C PRO A 23 17.62 -21.02 -5.41
N MET A 24 17.81 -19.76 -4.98
CA MET A 24 18.91 -19.37 -4.09
C MET A 24 18.72 -19.86 -2.65
N ALA A 25 17.48 -19.81 -2.14
CA ALA A 25 17.14 -20.28 -0.79
C ALA A 25 17.22 -21.80 -0.64
N LEU A 26 17.07 -22.56 -1.73
CA LEU A 26 17.28 -24.00 -1.77
C LEU A 26 18.77 -24.39 -1.76
N GLY A 27 19.68 -23.43 -1.94
CA GLY A 27 21.12 -23.66 -1.85
C GLY A 27 21.68 -24.58 -2.94
N LEU A 28 21.03 -24.64 -4.12
CA LEU A 28 21.54 -25.36 -5.29
C LEU A 28 22.75 -24.60 -5.89
N GLY A 29 23.92 -24.76 -5.26
CA GLY A 29 25.19 -24.19 -5.74
C GLY A 29 26.30 -24.36 -4.70
N ASP A 30 27.56 -24.39 -5.15
CA ASP A 30 28.74 -24.40 -4.28
C ASP A 30 28.70 -23.17 -3.34
N GLY A 31 28.54 -23.40 -2.03
CA GLY A 31 28.31 -22.35 -1.02
C GLY A 31 26.86 -22.25 -0.50
N GLY A 32 25.96 -23.13 -0.96
CA GLY A 32 24.54 -23.17 -0.63
C GLY A 32 24.21 -23.15 0.87
N SER A 33 25.05 -23.74 1.72
CA SER A 33 24.84 -23.75 3.19
C SER A 33 24.89 -22.36 3.83
N GLN A 34 25.57 -21.38 3.21
CA GLN A 34 25.68 -20.02 3.71
C GLN A 34 24.65 -19.07 3.07
N VAL A 35 24.29 -19.27 1.80
CA VAL A 35 23.27 -18.47 1.10
C VAL A 35 21.83 -18.92 1.34
N ALA A 36 21.59 -20.19 1.66
CA ALA A 36 20.27 -20.71 2.03
C ALA A 36 19.66 -20.00 3.27
N PRO A 37 20.36 -19.85 4.41
CA PRO A 37 19.81 -19.14 5.57
C PRO A 37 19.62 -17.64 5.32
N LEU A 38 20.47 -17.02 4.49
CA LEU A 38 20.32 -15.61 4.09
C LEU A 38 19.06 -15.40 3.24
N GLY A 39 18.81 -16.28 2.26
CA GLY A 39 17.60 -16.23 1.43
C GLY A 39 16.32 -16.42 2.24
N GLN A 40 16.32 -17.36 3.20
CA GLN A 40 15.19 -17.58 4.10
C GLN A 40 14.89 -16.35 4.98
N ALA A 41 15.93 -15.70 5.53
CA ALA A 41 15.77 -14.48 6.33
C ALA A 41 15.13 -13.34 5.53
N VAL A 42 15.55 -13.14 4.27
CA VAL A 42 14.98 -12.11 3.38
C VAL A 42 13.53 -12.41 3.02
N ILE A 43 13.20 -13.65 2.66
CA ILE A 43 11.83 -14.06 2.35
C ILE A 43 10.91 -13.80 3.55
N GLY A 44 11.33 -14.20 4.76
CA GLY A 44 10.58 -13.93 6.00
C GLY A 44 10.40 -12.43 6.24
N GLY A 45 11.46 -11.65 6.06
CA GLY A 45 11.42 -10.19 6.19
C GLY A 45 10.49 -9.51 5.19
N LEU A 46 10.46 -9.97 3.93
CA LEU A 46 9.57 -9.46 2.90
C LEU A 46 8.10 -9.77 3.20
N VAL A 47 7.79 -10.99 3.63
CA VAL A 47 6.43 -11.37 4.04
C VAL A 47 5.99 -10.53 5.23
N PHE A 48 6.83 -10.40 6.25
CA PHE A 48 6.53 -9.62 7.45
C PHE A 48 6.39 -8.11 7.16
N SER A 49 7.26 -7.56 6.31
CA SER A 49 7.20 -6.16 5.85
C SER A 49 5.94 -5.89 5.04
N THR A 50 5.53 -6.84 4.20
CA THR A 50 4.29 -6.75 3.42
C THR A 50 3.09 -6.73 4.34
N PHE A 51 2.99 -7.67 5.28
CA PHE A 51 1.92 -7.73 6.28
C PHE A 51 1.87 -6.48 7.16
N THR A 52 3.03 -6.06 7.67
CA THR A 52 3.18 -4.83 8.45
C THR A 52 2.73 -3.63 7.64
N SER A 53 3.16 -3.47 6.40
CA SER A 53 2.74 -2.36 5.55
C SER A 53 1.23 -2.38 5.29
N LEU A 54 0.65 -3.55 5.03
CA LEU A 54 -0.79 -3.73 4.85
C LEU A 54 -1.61 -3.36 6.07
N LEU A 55 -1.09 -3.51 7.29
CA LEU A 55 -1.77 -3.18 8.55
C LEU A 55 -1.46 -1.76 9.03
N VAL A 56 -0.19 -1.34 8.96
CA VAL A 56 0.30 -0.02 9.38
C VAL A 56 -0.24 1.06 8.45
N LEU A 57 -0.28 0.85 7.14
CA LEU A 57 -0.75 1.84 6.18
C LEU A 57 -2.23 2.25 6.42
N PRO A 58 -3.21 1.33 6.55
CA PRO A 58 -4.58 1.71 6.87
C PRO A 58 -4.72 2.22 8.30
N PHE A 59 -3.93 1.73 9.27
CA PHE A 59 -3.96 2.24 10.64
C PHE A 59 -3.49 3.70 10.72
N MET A 60 -2.35 4.00 10.09
CA MET A 60 -1.82 5.37 9.97
C MET A 60 -2.75 6.26 9.15
N TYR A 61 -3.31 5.76 8.04
CA TYR A 61 -4.31 6.49 7.27
C TYR A 61 -5.55 6.79 8.12
N SER A 62 -6.06 5.81 8.86
CA SER A 62 -7.22 6.00 9.73
C SER A 62 -6.93 7.05 10.80
N ILE A 63 -5.74 7.09 11.39
CA ILE A 63 -5.37 8.10 12.40
C ILE A 63 -5.22 9.49 11.77
N ALA A 64 -4.50 9.60 10.65
CA ALA A 64 -4.28 10.87 9.97
C ALA A 64 -5.57 11.47 9.39
N TYR A 65 -6.45 10.63 8.83
CA TYR A 65 -7.74 11.04 8.28
C TYR A 65 -8.87 11.05 9.32
N ALA A 66 -8.73 10.42 10.50
CA ALA A 66 -9.73 10.56 11.58
C ALA A 66 -9.85 12.02 12.06
N ASN A 67 -8.77 12.80 11.99
CA ASN A 67 -8.79 14.23 12.30
C ASN A 67 -9.07 15.14 11.10
N THR A 68 -9.17 14.56 9.89
CA THR A 68 -9.41 15.33 8.67
C THR A 68 -10.72 14.85 8.07
N GLN A 69 -11.81 15.54 8.43
CA GLN A 69 -13.11 15.36 7.79
C GLN A 69 -12.88 15.29 6.27
N PRO A 70 -13.21 14.18 5.59
CA PRO A 70 -13.05 14.07 4.16
C PRO A 70 -13.96 15.13 3.55
N LYS A 71 -13.40 16.30 3.26
CA LYS A 71 -14.09 17.41 2.64
C LYS A 71 -14.38 16.95 1.23
N LYS A 72 -15.55 16.35 1.05
CA LYS A 72 -16.12 16.06 -0.25
C LYS A 72 -16.19 17.40 -0.95
N VAL A 73 -15.26 17.64 -1.87
CA VAL A 73 -15.40 18.72 -2.85
C VAL A 73 -16.42 18.17 -3.82
N SER A 74 -17.71 18.33 -3.47
CA SER A 74 -18.78 18.18 -4.44
C SER A 74 -18.49 19.18 -5.55
N LEU A 75 -18.36 18.67 -6.76
CA LEU A 75 -18.26 19.44 -8.00
C LEU A 75 -19.65 19.79 -8.55
N ASP A 76 -20.70 19.56 -7.76
CA ASP A 76 -22.07 19.89 -8.12
C ASP A 76 -22.27 21.40 -7.93
N PRO A 77 -22.51 22.17 -9.03
CA PRO A 77 -22.62 23.62 -8.97
C PRO A 77 -23.85 24.11 -8.19
N ASP A 78 -24.80 23.23 -7.86
CA ASP A 78 -26.06 23.56 -7.19
C ASP A 78 -26.09 23.17 -5.68
N ASP A 79 -24.97 22.68 -5.12
CA ASP A 79 -24.86 22.35 -3.69
C ASP A 79 -24.77 23.62 -2.80
N LEU A 80 -25.78 23.81 -1.94
CA LEU A 80 -25.93 24.94 -1.00
C LEU A 80 -24.76 25.12 0.00
N HIS A 81 -23.88 24.13 0.15
CA HIS A 81 -22.72 24.14 1.05
C HIS A 81 -21.37 24.43 0.33
N SER A 82 -21.40 24.76 -0.96
CA SER A 82 -20.19 25.09 -1.73
C SER A 82 -19.70 26.52 -1.48
N LYS A 83 -18.39 26.68 -1.21
CA LYS A 83 -17.72 27.99 -1.01
C LYS A 83 -17.81 28.93 -2.23
N TYR A 84 -18.22 28.43 -3.40
CA TYR A 84 -18.33 29.18 -4.65
C TYR A 84 -19.77 29.53 -5.05
N TYR A 85 -20.77 29.31 -4.18
CA TYR A 85 -22.17 29.64 -4.44
C TYR A 85 -22.34 31.15 -4.73
N GLN A 86 -22.48 31.47 -6.03
CA GLN A 86 -23.26 32.56 -6.62
C GLN A 86 -23.30 33.90 -5.86
N LYS A 87 -22.16 34.40 -5.36
CA LYS A 87 -22.09 35.77 -4.81
C LYS A 87 -21.78 36.85 -5.86
N ASN A 88 -21.37 36.47 -7.07
CA ASN A 88 -20.88 37.41 -8.10
C ASN A 88 -21.80 37.59 -9.32
N LEU A 89 -23.08 37.24 -9.25
CA LEU A 89 -24.06 37.43 -10.35
C LEU A 89 -25.16 38.47 -10.08
N LYS A 90 -24.92 39.37 -9.12
CA LYS A 90 -25.77 40.55 -8.92
C LYS A 90 -24.92 41.73 -8.42
N SER A 91 -24.24 42.38 -9.35
CA SER A 91 -23.92 43.80 -9.30
C SER A 91 -23.94 44.39 -10.69
#